data_AF-A0A1I3EMI3-F1
#
_entry.id   AF-A0A1I3EMI3-F1
#
_cell.length_a   1.000
_cell.length_b   1.000
_cell.length_c   1.000
_cell.angle_alpha   90.00
_cell.angle_beta   90.00
_cell.angle_gamma   90.00
#
_symmetry.space_group_name_H-M   'P 1'
#
loop_
_entity.id
_entity.type
_entity.pdbx_description
1 polymer ?
#
loop_
_entity_poly.entity_id
_entity_poly.type
_entity_poly.pdbx_seq_one_letter_code
_entity_poly.pdbx_strand_id
1 'polypeptide(L)'
;MIGRALLLPALVAALAALPSGAQAPRTAGPAPAELAQEAASPGAPEPAVRSAPRTETGEPPDGDGPGVAAPGQRGPQAPAGGGQVVILPEGRDAPREGGDDEKVVAALSHNQVSITTTYSGSEIFVFGAVKRSRPARAERPDVIVTISGPSGPVTVRRKDRGFGIWANRESTVIDQAPAFYAVAATGPLDEILSATENLRHRVGLDLQVRAIGAASDVEDPESFREAVIRLMRVRGLYVEAPIEVDVIEDTLFATHVALPANIVEGDYIARVFLLNEGKVLDLHESIVGVRKVGLERWLYALSREAPLAYGLLALAVALAAGWGASEAFRALRR
;
A
#
# COMPACT_ATOMS: atom_id res chain seq x y z
N MET A 1 -14.77 17.16 70.65
CA MET A 1 -13.58 16.37 71.04
C MET A 1 -13.68 15.05 70.27
N ILE A 2 -13.10 14.98 69.07
CA ILE A 2 -11.73 14.53 68.78
C ILE A 2 -11.50 13.09 69.25
N GLY A 3 -11.34 12.19 68.30
CA GLY A 3 -10.95 10.79 68.50
C GLY A 3 -10.49 10.17 67.18
N ARG A 4 -9.40 10.71 66.63
CA ARG A 4 -8.60 10.16 65.53
C ARG A 4 -7.97 8.82 65.95
N ALA A 5 -8.08 7.80 65.10
CA ALA A 5 -7.09 6.74 64.90
C ALA A 5 -7.39 6.16 63.49
N LEU A 6 -6.55 6.43 62.48
CA LEU A 6 -5.42 5.57 62.07
C LEU A 6 -5.84 4.10 61.84
N LEU A 7 -5.46 3.38 60.79
CA LEU A 7 -4.73 3.61 59.55
C LEU A 7 -4.69 2.18 58.99
N LEU A 8 -5.07 1.93 57.74
CA LEU A 8 -4.19 1.07 56.94
C LEU A 8 -4.18 1.49 55.46
N PRO A 9 -2.98 1.74 54.91
CA PRO A 9 -2.77 2.33 53.60
C PRO A 9 -2.47 1.22 52.58
N ALA A 10 -3.06 1.27 51.39
CA ALA A 10 -2.63 0.38 50.31
C ALA A 10 -2.81 0.96 48.90
N LEU A 11 -3.58 2.04 48.71
CA LEU A 11 -3.88 2.50 47.34
C LEU A 11 -3.40 3.92 47.00
N VAL A 12 -2.59 4.55 47.86
CA VAL A 12 -2.06 5.91 47.63
C VAL A 12 -0.60 5.90 47.13
N ALA A 13 0.02 4.71 46.96
CA ALA A 13 1.42 4.61 46.53
C ALA A 13 1.65 4.53 45.00
N ALA A 14 0.61 4.64 44.16
CA ALA A 14 0.76 4.42 42.70
C ALA A 14 0.72 5.70 41.84
N LEU A 15 0.59 6.91 42.39
CA LEU A 15 0.43 8.13 41.58
C LEU A 15 1.30 9.33 41.98
N ALA A 16 2.42 9.10 42.67
CA ALA A 16 3.38 10.16 42.98
C ALA A 16 4.82 9.68 42.78
N ALA A 17 5.19 9.47 41.52
CA ALA A 17 6.57 9.43 41.08
C ALA A 17 6.67 10.11 39.70
N LEU A 18 6.54 11.43 39.72
CA LEU A 18 7.14 12.30 38.71
C LEU A 18 8.67 12.22 38.85
N PRO A 19 9.43 11.96 37.78
CA PRO A 19 10.70 12.61 37.59
C PRO A 19 10.46 13.90 36.80
N SER A 20 10.70 15.02 37.50
CA SER A 20 11.12 16.27 36.90
C SER A 20 12.44 16.04 36.16
N GLY A 21 12.46 16.36 34.87
CA GLY A 21 13.60 16.14 33.99
C GLY A 21 13.39 16.87 32.68
N ALA A 22 13.51 18.19 32.72
CA ALA A 22 13.63 19.03 31.54
C ALA A 22 14.92 18.67 30.79
N GLN A 23 14.78 17.94 29.69
CA GLN A 23 15.69 17.97 28.55
C GLN A 23 14.86 17.80 27.27
N ALA A 24 15.02 18.76 26.36
CA ALA A 24 14.27 18.86 25.12
C ALA A 24 14.53 17.67 24.18
N PRO A 25 13.50 17.08 23.55
CA PRO A 25 13.69 16.34 22.32
C PRO A 25 13.61 17.30 21.13
N ARG A 26 14.73 17.38 20.42
CA ARG A 26 14.79 17.84 19.03
C ARG A 26 13.88 16.96 18.16
N THR A 27 13.44 17.58 17.05
CA THR A 27 12.80 17.03 15.84
C THR A 27 11.38 16.48 15.97
N ALA A 28 10.44 17.29 15.49
CA ALA A 28 9.24 16.82 14.84
C ALA A 28 9.60 15.75 13.80
N GLY A 29 8.93 14.59 13.86
CA GLY A 29 8.95 13.65 12.74
C GLY A 29 8.40 14.34 11.49
N PRO A 30 8.97 14.07 10.31
CA PRO A 30 8.62 14.83 9.12
C PRO A 30 7.18 14.51 8.71
N ALA A 31 6.52 15.53 8.14
CA ALA A 31 5.45 15.33 7.17
C ALA A 31 5.87 14.26 6.12
N PRO A 32 4.95 13.65 5.35
CA PRO A 32 5.25 12.56 4.41
C PRO A 32 6.22 12.88 3.24
N ALA A 33 7.08 13.90 3.34
CA ALA A 33 8.02 14.35 2.31
C ALA A 33 9.51 14.09 2.60
N GLU A 34 9.89 13.44 3.70
CA GLU A 34 11.31 13.29 4.07
C GLU A 34 11.71 11.85 4.41
N LEU A 35 12.01 11.06 3.37
CA LEU A 35 12.59 9.72 3.52
C LEU A 35 14.11 9.79 3.24
N ALA A 36 14.88 9.12 4.10
CA ALA A 36 16.30 8.75 3.95
C ALA A 36 17.34 9.74 4.49
N GLN A 37 17.72 9.55 5.77
CA GLN A 37 18.93 10.12 6.36
C GLN A 37 20.09 9.11 6.50
N GLU A 38 19.91 7.85 6.09
CA GLU A 38 20.83 6.75 6.45
C GLU A 38 21.04 5.73 5.31
N ALA A 39 21.89 6.06 4.33
CA ALA A 39 22.44 5.09 3.39
C ALA A 39 23.67 5.67 2.66
N ALA A 40 24.88 5.38 3.16
CA ALA A 40 26.10 5.40 2.35
C ALA A 40 27.25 4.67 3.07
N SER A 41 27.36 3.36 2.84
CA SER A 41 28.63 2.62 2.91
C SER A 41 28.54 1.49 1.90
N PRO A 42 29.29 1.52 0.78
CA PRO A 42 29.33 0.42 -0.16
C PRO A 42 30.66 -0.33 -0.09
N GLY A 43 30.60 -1.66 -0.15
CA GLY A 43 31.73 -2.54 -0.35
C GLY A 43 31.37 -3.66 -1.32
N ALA A 44 32.12 -3.71 -2.44
CA ALA A 44 32.30 -4.79 -3.42
C ALA A 44 31.35 -4.87 -4.65
N PRO A 45 31.87 -5.35 -5.82
CA PRO A 45 31.58 -4.79 -7.14
C PRO A 45 30.81 -5.70 -8.12
N GLU A 46 30.20 -5.09 -9.14
CA GLU A 46 29.58 -5.73 -10.33
C GLU A 46 30.61 -6.11 -11.41
N PRO A 47 30.33 -7.14 -12.25
CA PRO A 47 31.10 -7.45 -13.44
C PRO A 47 30.47 -6.88 -14.74
N ALA A 48 31.36 -6.50 -15.66
CA ALA A 48 31.11 -5.87 -16.95
C ALA A 48 30.53 -6.79 -18.04
N VAL A 49 29.72 -6.23 -18.95
CA VAL A 49 29.39 -6.84 -20.25
C VAL A 49 29.62 -5.87 -21.40
N ARG A 50 30.29 -6.39 -22.43
CA ARG A 50 30.84 -5.72 -23.62
C ARG A 50 29.80 -5.48 -24.72
N SER A 51 30.05 -4.42 -25.49
CA SER A 51 29.38 -3.97 -26.71
C SER A 51 29.71 -4.79 -27.97
N ALA A 52 28.80 -4.83 -28.95
CA ALA A 52 29.08 -5.05 -30.40
C ALA A 52 27.88 -4.61 -31.29
N PRO A 53 28.08 -4.32 -32.60
CA PRO A 53 27.43 -3.19 -33.29
C PRO A 53 26.36 -3.55 -34.37
N ARG A 54 25.57 -2.53 -34.76
CA ARG A 54 24.62 -2.52 -35.89
C ARG A 54 25.32 -2.15 -37.21
N THR A 55 24.92 -2.77 -38.31
CA THR A 55 25.31 -2.39 -39.68
C THR A 55 24.05 -2.07 -40.48
N GLU A 56 24.01 -0.88 -41.09
CA GLU A 56 23.05 -0.44 -42.11
C GLU A 56 23.44 -0.96 -43.51
N THR A 57 22.48 -1.04 -44.44
CA THR A 57 22.53 -0.93 -45.93
C THR A 57 21.23 -1.59 -46.44
N GLY A 58 20.43 -1.12 -47.40
CA GLY A 58 20.44 -0.06 -48.41
C GLY A 58 19.20 -0.31 -49.31
N GLU A 59 18.69 0.73 -49.97
CA GLU A 59 17.41 0.73 -50.73
C GLU A 59 17.62 0.53 -52.28
N PRO A 60 16.61 0.72 -53.17
CA PRO A 60 15.92 -0.26 -54.04
C PRO A 60 16.35 -0.12 -55.55
N PRO A 61 15.62 -0.51 -56.66
CA PRO A 61 14.27 -0.03 -57.06
C PRO A 61 13.43 -0.93 -58.04
N ASP A 62 12.31 -0.35 -58.53
CA ASP A 62 11.62 -0.50 -59.83
C ASP A 62 10.42 -1.46 -60.05
N GLY A 63 9.34 -0.90 -60.64
CA GLY A 63 8.52 -1.60 -61.64
C GLY A 63 7.00 -1.33 -61.68
N ASP A 64 6.60 -0.40 -62.56
CA ASP A 64 5.35 -0.35 -63.38
C ASP A 64 3.95 -0.03 -62.78
N GLY A 65 3.35 1.07 -63.30
CA GLY A 65 1.92 1.41 -63.22
C GLY A 65 1.12 0.89 -64.45
N PRO A 66 0.11 1.60 -64.99
CA PRO A 66 -0.89 2.49 -64.39
C PRO A 66 -2.35 2.08 -64.77
N GLY A 67 -3.37 2.70 -64.16
CA GLY A 67 -4.78 2.50 -64.53
C GLY A 67 -5.67 3.69 -64.15
N VAL A 68 -6.18 4.38 -65.18
CA VAL A 68 -6.95 5.63 -65.15
C VAL A 68 -8.46 5.36 -65.01
N ALA A 69 -9.19 6.13 -64.19
CA ALA A 69 -10.55 6.64 -64.50
C ALA A 69 -11.08 7.61 -63.40
N ALA A 70 -11.63 8.74 -63.84
CA ALA A 70 -12.35 9.75 -63.06
C ALA A 70 -13.89 9.66 -63.35
N PRO A 71 -14.75 10.64 -63.00
CA PRO A 71 -15.28 10.94 -61.66
C PRO A 71 -16.83 11.04 -61.59
N GLY A 72 -17.37 11.11 -60.35
CA GLY A 72 -18.57 11.88 -60.01
C GLY A 72 -19.86 11.11 -59.67
N GLN A 73 -20.42 11.34 -58.47
CA GLN A 73 -21.74 11.94 -58.27
C GLN A 73 -22.06 12.13 -56.76
N ARG A 74 -22.94 13.10 -56.49
CA ARG A 74 -23.17 13.79 -55.22
C ARG A 74 -24.60 13.48 -54.72
N GLY A 75 -24.75 13.28 -53.41
CA GLY A 75 -25.98 13.54 -52.63
C GLY A 75 -26.79 12.32 -52.17
N PRO A 76 -27.71 12.46 -51.19
CA PRO A 76 -28.10 13.65 -50.43
C PRO A 76 -27.92 13.53 -48.89
N GLN A 77 -27.99 14.69 -48.25
CA GLN A 77 -27.86 14.96 -46.82
C GLN A 77 -29.24 15.27 -46.20
N ALA A 78 -29.35 15.08 -44.88
CA ALA A 78 -30.34 15.58 -43.90
C ALA A 78 -31.45 14.59 -43.44
N PRO A 79 -32.07 14.78 -42.23
CA PRO A 79 -31.85 15.86 -41.26
C PRO A 79 -31.56 15.41 -39.81
N ALA A 80 -31.09 16.39 -39.04
CA ALA A 80 -31.01 16.37 -37.59
C ALA A 80 -32.40 16.34 -36.94
N GLY A 81 -32.56 15.49 -35.94
CA GLY A 81 -33.69 15.47 -35.01
C GLY A 81 -33.15 15.25 -33.61
N GLY A 82 -33.35 16.24 -32.73
CA GLY A 82 -32.94 16.20 -31.33
C GLY A 82 -33.71 15.12 -30.56
N GLY A 83 -32.97 14.17 -30.02
CA GLY A 83 -33.42 13.24 -29.00
C GLY A 83 -32.44 13.30 -27.83
N GLN A 84 -32.94 13.68 -26.66
CA GLN A 84 -32.20 13.75 -25.41
C GLN A 84 -31.73 12.33 -25.05
N VAL A 85 -30.42 12.06 -25.20
CA VAL A 85 -29.82 10.80 -24.74
C VAL A 85 -29.70 10.87 -23.21
N VAL A 86 -30.71 10.33 -22.54
CA VAL A 86 -30.64 9.99 -21.12
C VAL A 86 -29.68 8.80 -21.00
N ILE A 87 -28.46 9.03 -20.51
CA ILE A 87 -27.55 7.96 -20.12
C ILE A 87 -28.08 7.37 -18.81
N LEU A 88 -28.84 6.28 -18.91
CA LEU A 88 -29.10 5.38 -17.78
C LEU A 88 -27.84 4.52 -17.56
N PRO A 89 -27.36 4.30 -16.32
CA PRO A 89 -26.31 3.33 -16.07
C PRO A 89 -26.89 1.93 -16.26
N GLU A 90 -26.76 1.38 -17.46
CA GLU A 90 -27.08 -0.02 -17.73
C GLU A 90 -25.98 -0.91 -17.16
N GLY A 91 -26.23 -1.41 -15.95
CA GLY A 91 -25.76 -2.73 -15.59
C GLY A 91 -26.30 -3.73 -16.62
N ARG A 92 -25.41 -4.20 -17.49
CA ARG A 92 -25.61 -5.39 -18.31
C ARG A 92 -24.33 -6.19 -18.34
N ASP A 93 -24.26 -7.13 -17.40
CA ASP A 93 -23.67 -8.42 -17.67
C ASP A 93 -24.49 -9.08 -18.78
N ALA A 94 -24.10 -8.84 -20.02
CA ALA A 94 -24.42 -9.77 -21.10
C ALA A 94 -23.43 -10.93 -20.97
N PRO A 95 -23.90 -12.19 -20.84
CA PRO A 95 -23.01 -13.34 -20.90
C PRO A 95 -22.34 -13.35 -22.28
N ARG A 96 -21.03 -13.08 -22.33
CA ARG A 96 -20.22 -13.35 -23.51
C ARG A 96 -20.00 -14.85 -23.54
N GLU A 97 -20.85 -15.59 -24.26
CA GLU A 97 -20.55 -16.98 -24.61
C GLU A 97 -19.41 -16.98 -25.63
N GLY A 98 -18.19 -17.25 -25.14
CA GLY A 98 -16.99 -17.35 -25.99
C GLY A 98 -15.68 -16.98 -25.30
N GLY A 99 -15.36 -17.63 -24.18
CA GLY A 99 -14.06 -17.57 -23.52
C GLY A 99 -14.06 -18.52 -22.33
N ASP A 100 -12.97 -19.25 -22.10
CA ASP A 100 -12.87 -20.22 -21.01
C ASP A 100 -13.00 -19.53 -19.64
N ASP A 101 -14.18 -19.63 -19.03
CA ASP A 101 -14.61 -18.78 -17.90
C ASP A 101 -14.16 -19.40 -16.56
N GLU A 102 -12.87 -19.28 -16.23
CA GLU A 102 -12.38 -19.39 -14.85
C GLU A 102 -12.44 -17.98 -14.21
N LYS A 103 -13.08 -17.87 -13.05
CA LYS A 103 -13.23 -16.60 -12.31
C LYS A 103 -12.69 -16.73 -10.90
N VAL A 104 -12.00 -15.71 -10.40
CA VAL A 104 -11.62 -15.65 -8.99
C VAL A 104 -12.68 -14.91 -8.21
N VAL A 105 -13.18 -15.57 -7.16
CA VAL A 105 -14.01 -14.95 -6.14
C VAL A 105 -13.16 -14.86 -4.88
N ALA A 106 -12.48 -13.74 -4.71
CA ALA A 106 -11.69 -13.45 -3.52
C ALA A 106 -12.55 -12.70 -2.49
N ALA A 107 -12.33 -12.97 -1.20
CA ALA A 107 -12.96 -12.26 -0.10
C ALA A 107 -11.90 -11.94 0.96
N LEU A 108 -11.72 -10.67 1.31
CA LEU A 108 -10.78 -10.30 2.37
C LEU A 108 -11.37 -10.62 3.76
N SER A 109 -10.57 -11.21 4.65
CA SER A 109 -10.98 -11.47 6.04
C SER A 109 -11.29 -10.19 6.81
N HIS A 110 -10.53 -9.14 6.55
CA HIS A 110 -10.61 -7.86 7.25
C HIS A 110 -10.38 -6.74 6.25
N ASN A 111 -11.32 -5.80 6.17
CA ASN A 111 -11.23 -4.62 5.28
C ASN A 111 -10.70 -3.36 6.00
N GLN A 112 -10.25 -3.49 7.26
CA GLN A 112 -9.81 -2.36 8.07
C GLN A 112 -8.73 -2.78 9.06
N VAL A 113 -7.67 -1.96 9.17
CA VAL A 113 -6.58 -2.13 10.14
C VAL A 113 -6.48 -0.87 11.02
N SER A 114 -6.35 -1.11 12.32
CA SER A 114 -6.38 -0.08 13.36
C SER A 114 -4.98 0.19 13.92
N ILE A 115 -4.49 1.42 13.85
CA ILE A 115 -3.17 1.83 14.38
C ILE A 115 -3.32 2.66 15.66
N THR A 116 -2.51 2.42 16.69
CA THR A 116 -2.41 3.24 17.90
C THR A 116 -1.00 3.83 18.06
N THR A 117 -0.78 4.73 19.03
CA THR A 117 0.56 5.27 19.36
C THR A 117 1.56 4.19 19.80
N THR A 118 1.09 3.00 20.18
CA THR A 118 1.90 1.82 20.56
C THR A 118 1.77 0.68 19.55
N TYR A 119 1.39 0.98 18.30
CA TYR A 119 1.20 -0.03 17.27
C TYR A 119 2.50 -0.82 17.02
N SER A 120 2.43 -2.15 17.10
CA SER A 120 3.57 -3.06 16.95
C SER A 120 3.54 -3.88 15.66
N GLY A 121 2.62 -3.56 14.74
CA GLY A 121 2.33 -4.35 13.55
C GLY A 121 1.00 -5.11 13.67
N SER A 122 0.52 -5.60 12.53
CA SER A 122 -0.68 -6.44 12.42
C SER A 122 -0.56 -7.35 11.20
N GLU A 123 -1.49 -8.26 10.99
CA GLU A 123 -1.51 -9.13 9.80
C GLU A 123 -2.81 -8.93 9.03
N ILE A 124 -2.70 -8.95 7.69
CA ILE A 124 -3.86 -9.04 6.80
C ILE A 124 -3.96 -10.49 6.34
N PHE A 125 -5.09 -11.12 6.64
CA PHE A 125 -5.43 -12.43 6.10
C PHE A 125 -6.28 -12.27 4.84
N VAL A 126 -5.76 -12.81 3.74
CA VAL A 126 -6.41 -12.80 2.43
C VAL A 126 -6.82 -14.23 2.10
N PHE A 127 -8.09 -14.45 1.82
CA PHE A 127 -8.59 -15.75 1.39
C PHE A 127 -9.52 -15.64 0.18
N GLY A 128 -9.76 -16.75 -0.49
CA GLY A 128 -10.69 -16.77 -1.60
C GLY A 128 -10.84 -18.14 -2.20
N ALA A 129 -11.70 -18.20 -3.22
CA ALA A 129 -11.93 -19.41 -3.99
C ALA A 129 -11.85 -19.11 -5.49
N VAL A 130 -11.25 -20.01 -6.23
CA VAL A 130 -11.25 -20.05 -7.69
C VAL A 130 -12.51 -20.80 -8.13
N LYS A 131 -13.40 -20.13 -8.84
CA LYS A 131 -14.60 -20.75 -9.41
C LYS A 131 -14.30 -21.17 -10.84
N ARG A 132 -14.31 -22.49 -11.09
CA ARG A 132 -14.09 -23.07 -12.43
C ARG A 132 -15.42 -23.47 -13.06
N SER A 133 -15.62 -23.09 -14.32
CA SER A 133 -16.80 -23.50 -15.11
C SER A 133 -16.62 -24.85 -15.82
N ARG A 134 -15.39 -25.36 -15.90
CA ARG A 134 -15.04 -26.69 -16.44
C ARG A 134 -14.05 -27.41 -15.52
N PRO A 135 -14.01 -28.76 -15.55
CA PRO A 135 -13.01 -29.51 -14.79
C PRO A 135 -11.60 -29.10 -15.20
N ALA A 136 -10.75 -28.91 -14.19
CA ALA A 136 -9.40 -28.38 -14.33
C ALA A 136 -8.58 -29.15 -15.37
N ARG A 137 -7.89 -28.43 -16.25
CA ARG A 137 -6.90 -29.01 -17.14
C ARG A 137 -5.62 -29.26 -16.35
N ALA A 138 -5.67 -30.18 -15.39
CA ALA A 138 -4.57 -30.73 -14.58
C ALA A 138 -3.58 -29.79 -13.87
N GLU A 139 -3.65 -28.46 -14.05
CA GLU A 139 -2.72 -27.51 -13.43
C GLU A 139 -3.38 -26.77 -12.26
N ARG A 140 -2.58 -26.63 -11.19
CA ARG A 140 -2.93 -25.88 -9.98
C ARG A 140 -3.09 -24.40 -10.37
N PRO A 141 -4.14 -23.70 -9.91
CA PRO A 141 -4.29 -22.29 -10.26
C PRO A 141 -3.17 -21.47 -9.62
N ASP A 142 -2.59 -20.57 -10.39
CA ASP A 142 -1.62 -19.61 -9.88
C ASP A 142 -2.34 -18.38 -9.34
N VAL A 143 -1.92 -17.94 -8.16
CA VAL A 143 -2.54 -16.80 -7.49
C VAL A 143 -1.44 -15.86 -7.00
N ILE A 144 -1.60 -14.58 -7.31
CA ILE A 144 -0.75 -13.52 -6.78
C ILE A 144 -1.61 -12.56 -5.96
N VAL A 145 -1.15 -12.24 -4.76
CA VAL A 145 -1.76 -11.23 -3.89
C VAL A 145 -0.75 -10.10 -3.73
N THR A 146 -1.17 -8.87 -4.07
CA THR A 146 -0.37 -7.67 -3.83
C THR A 146 -1.09 -6.76 -2.85
N ILE A 147 -0.34 -6.14 -1.93
CA ILE A 147 -0.87 -5.10 -1.04
C ILE A 147 -0.02 -3.85 -1.24
N SER A 148 -0.64 -2.77 -1.69
CA SER A 148 0.00 -1.47 -1.88
C SER A 148 -0.56 -0.45 -0.90
N GLY A 149 0.31 0.18 -0.13
CA GLY A 149 -0.04 1.36 0.66
C GLY A 149 -0.27 2.60 -0.21
N PRO A 150 -0.66 3.73 0.41
CA PRO A 150 -0.81 4.99 -0.28
C PRO A 150 0.50 5.38 -0.98
N SER A 151 0.39 5.78 -2.26
CA SER A 151 1.51 6.19 -3.09
C SER A 151 1.58 7.71 -3.16
N GLY A 152 2.79 8.25 -3.08
CA GLY A 152 3.04 9.68 -3.15
C GLY A 152 4.47 10.01 -3.57
N PRO A 153 4.76 11.30 -3.82
CA PRO A 153 6.10 11.74 -4.16
C PRO A 153 7.02 11.64 -2.95
N VAL A 154 8.25 11.18 -3.18
CA VAL A 154 9.27 11.01 -2.14
C VAL A 154 10.55 11.73 -2.56
N THR A 155 11.05 12.63 -1.71
CA THR A 155 12.35 13.25 -1.94
C THR A 155 13.47 12.34 -1.42
N VAL A 156 14.43 12.02 -2.28
CA VAL A 156 15.58 11.17 -1.97
C VAL A 156 16.84 12.00 -2.06
N ARG A 157 17.75 11.82 -1.11
CA ARG A 157 19.02 12.56 -1.06
C ARG A 157 20.20 11.61 -1.05
N ARG A 158 21.17 11.87 -1.91
CA ARG A 158 22.45 11.16 -1.94
C ARG A 158 23.45 11.88 -1.05
N LYS A 159 23.93 11.19 -0.02
CA LYS A 159 25.01 11.68 0.83
C LYS A 159 26.35 11.26 0.24
N ASP A 160 27.29 12.18 0.26
CA ASP A 160 28.68 11.94 -0.11
C ASP A 160 29.62 12.51 0.94
N ARG A 161 30.85 12.00 1.00
CA ARG A 161 31.85 12.41 1.98
C ARG A 161 32.86 13.34 1.34
N GLY A 162 32.72 14.64 1.64
CA GLY A 162 33.68 15.67 1.26
C GLY A 162 34.40 16.22 2.49
N PHE A 163 35.71 16.41 2.42
CA PHE A 163 36.50 17.02 3.51
C PHE A 163 36.29 16.36 4.88
N GLY A 164 36.08 15.04 4.91
CA GLY A 164 35.88 14.27 6.14
C GLY A 164 34.46 14.29 6.72
N ILE A 165 33.55 15.11 6.17
CA ILE A 165 32.17 15.31 6.65
C ILE A 165 31.16 14.74 5.63
N TRP A 166 30.07 14.16 6.12
CA TRP A 166 28.95 13.72 5.28
C TRP A 166 28.06 14.91 4.93
N ALA A 167 27.90 15.18 3.64
CA ALA A 167 27.02 16.22 3.14
C ALA A 167 26.07 15.64 2.10
N ASN A 168 24.85 16.19 2.01
CA ASN A 168 23.95 15.88 0.91
C ASN A 168 24.53 16.51 -0.36
N ARG A 169 24.88 15.68 -1.34
CA ARG A 169 25.49 16.15 -2.59
C ARG A 169 24.45 16.36 -3.68
N GLU A 170 23.45 15.48 -3.73
CA GLU A 170 22.38 15.51 -4.72
C GLU A 170 21.03 15.15 -4.09
N SER A 171 19.96 15.65 -4.68
CA SER A 171 18.60 15.36 -4.27
C SER A 171 17.70 15.29 -5.48
N THR A 172 16.77 14.33 -5.49
CA THR A 172 15.78 14.17 -6.55
C THR A 172 14.43 13.76 -5.97
N VAL A 173 13.35 14.07 -6.67
CA VAL A 173 12.01 13.62 -6.33
C VAL A 173 11.66 12.36 -7.12
N ILE A 174 11.20 11.33 -6.43
CA ILE A 174 10.57 10.14 -6.99
C ILE A 174 9.07 10.42 -7.01
N ASP A 175 8.45 10.39 -8.20
CA ASP A 175 7.06 10.86 -8.37
C ASP A 175 6.05 9.97 -7.65
N GLN A 176 6.29 8.66 -7.66
CA GLN A 176 5.41 7.67 -7.08
C GLN A 176 6.25 6.58 -6.41
N ALA A 177 6.07 6.45 -5.11
CA ALA A 177 6.54 5.32 -4.33
C ALA A 177 5.45 4.97 -3.31
N PRO A 178 4.89 3.75 -3.36
CA PRO A 178 4.01 3.27 -2.30
C PRO A 178 4.72 3.31 -0.94
N ALA A 179 4.02 3.73 0.10
CA ALA A 179 4.57 3.70 1.46
C ALA A 179 4.81 2.28 1.98
N PHE A 180 4.13 1.29 1.40
CA PHE A 180 4.26 -0.14 1.67
C PHE A 180 3.94 -0.91 0.39
N TYR A 181 4.65 -2.00 0.13
CA TYR A 181 4.34 -2.91 -0.96
C TYR A 181 4.72 -4.34 -0.60
N ALA A 182 3.78 -5.26 -0.70
CA ALA A 182 4.03 -6.67 -0.49
C ALA A 182 3.46 -7.51 -1.63
N VAL A 183 4.19 -8.55 -2.03
CA VAL A 183 3.77 -9.53 -3.03
C VAL A 183 3.85 -10.92 -2.42
N ALA A 184 2.72 -11.63 -2.46
CA ALA A 184 2.59 -13.05 -2.14
C ALA A 184 2.16 -13.81 -3.39
N ALA A 185 2.71 -15.00 -3.60
CA ALA A 185 2.48 -15.78 -4.81
C ALA A 185 2.51 -17.29 -4.54
N THR A 186 1.86 -18.06 -5.41
CA THR A 186 1.92 -19.53 -5.42
C THR A 186 3.27 -20.09 -5.89
N GLY A 187 4.07 -19.26 -6.58
CA GLY A 187 5.39 -19.61 -7.10
C GLY A 187 6.23 -18.37 -7.41
N PRO A 188 7.46 -18.53 -7.95
CA PRO A 188 8.30 -17.43 -8.38
C PRO A 188 7.60 -16.55 -9.41
N LEU A 189 7.63 -15.23 -9.21
CA LEU A 189 6.85 -14.28 -10.02
C LEU A 189 7.23 -14.34 -11.50
N ASP A 190 8.50 -14.59 -11.81
CA ASP A 190 9.04 -14.73 -13.16
C ASP A 190 8.63 -16.03 -13.87
N GLU A 191 8.19 -17.05 -13.11
CA GLU A 191 7.68 -18.32 -13.65
C GLU A 191 6.17 -18.26 -13.89
N ILE A 192 5.41 -17.64 -12.98
CA ILE A 192 3.93 -17.67 -13.00
C ILE A 192 3.29 -16.46 -13.68
N LEU A 193 4.04 -15.37 -13.91
CA LEU A 193 3.53 -14.15 -14.53
C LEU A 193 4.42 -13.74 -15.71
N SER A 194 3.82 -13.68 -16.91
CA SER A 194 4.55 -13.24 -18.10
C SER A 194 4.96 -11.77 -18.00
N ALA A 195 6.11 -11.41 -18.59
CA ALA A 195 6.61 -10.03 -18.59
C ALA A 195 5.59 -9.02 -19.18
N THR A 196 4.82 -9.44 -20.19
CA THR A 196 3.76 -8.61 -20.79
C THR A 196 2.64 -8.32 -19.79
N GLU A 197 2.17 -9.34 -19.07
CA GLU A 197 1.15 -9.14 -18.04
C GLU A 197 1.70 -8.37 -16.84
N ASN A 198 2.96 -8.58 -16.46
CA ASN A 198 3.61 -7.79 -15.41
C ASN A 198 3.65 -6.30 -15.77
N LEU A 199 4.02 -5.95 -17.01
CA LEU A 199 4.00 -4.56 -17.47
C LEU A 199 2.59 -3.97 -17.53
N ARG A 200 1.59 -4.77 -17.90
CA ARG A 200 0.18 -4.36 -17.96
C ARG A 200 -0.39 -4.08 -16.57
N HIS A 201 -0.16 -4.98 -15.62
CA HIS A 201 -0.80 -4.96 -14.31
C HIS A 201 0.09 -4.37 -13.19
N ARG A 202 1.38 -4.13 -13.46
CA ARG A 202 2.38 -3.58 -12.53
C ARG A 202 2.40 -4.35 -11.22
N VAL A 203 2.82 -5.60 -11.31
CA VAL A 203 2.87 -6.54 -10.18
C VAL A 203 4.27 -6.57 -9.55
N GLY A 204 5.33 -6.45 -10.36
CA GLY A 204 6.70 -6.35 -9.88
C GLY A 204 6.96 -5.04 -9.13
N LEU A 205 7.74 -5.09 -8.05
CA LEU A 205 8.06 -3.93 -7.21
C LEU A 205 8.79 -2.83 -8.00
N ASP A 206 9.62 -3.24 -8.95
CA ASP A 206 10.37 -2.41 -9.88
C ASP A 206 9.46 -1.51 -10.73
N LEU A 207 8.22 -1.92 -11.01
CA LEU A 207 7.22 -1.15 -11.76
C LEU A 207 6.37 -0.22 -10.88
N GLN A 208 6.44 -0.39 -9.56
CA GLN A 208 5.65 0.38 -8.59
C GLN A 208 6.35 1.68 -8.19
N VAL A 209 7.67 1.74 -8.29
CA VAL A 209 8.46 2.96 -8.02
C VAL A 209 8.77 3.68 -9.32
N ARG A 210 8.33 4.93 -9.44
CA ARG A 210 8.45 5.72 -10.67
C ARG A 210 9.28 6.98 -10.44
N ALA A 211 10.33 7.13 -11.24
CA ALA A 211 11.30 8.23 -11.16
C ALA A 211 11.33 9.08 -12.44
N ILE A 212 10.17 9.35 -13.07
CA ILE A 212 10.13 10.06 -14.36
C ILE A 212 10.57 11.51 -14.22
N GLY A 213 10.15 12.20 -13.15
CA GLY A 213 10.56 13.58 -12.84
C GLY A 213 12.04 13.70 -12.48
N ALA A 214 12.63 12.64 -11.91
CA ALA A 214 14.02 12.62 -11.48
C ALA A 214 15.03 12.78 -12.64
N ALA A 215 14.65 12.41 -13.87
CA ALA A 215 15.49 12.58 -15.06
C ALA A 215 15.80 14.04 -15.39
N SER A 216 15.04 14.99 -14.85
CA SER A 216 15.30 16.43 -15.03
C SER A 216 16.27 17.00 -13.98
N ASP A 217 16.44 16.30 -12.85
CA ASP A 217 17.19 16.80 -11.69
C ASP A 217 18.57 16.13 -11.54
N VAL A 218 18.72 14.88 -11.99
CA VAL A 218 19.96 14.09 -11.82
C VAL A 218 20.31 13.29 -13.08
N GLU A 219 21.62 13.01 -13.24
CA GLU A 219 22.16 12.29 -14.40
C GLU A 219 21.81 10.80 -14.42
N ASP A 220 21.60 10.18 -13.25
CA ASP A 220 21.26 8.76 -13.11
C ASP A 220 20.04 8.55 -12.17
N PRO A 221 18.80 8.74 -12.68
CA PRO A 221 17.57 8.54 -11.92
C PRO A 221 17.34 7.10 -11.44
N GLU A 222 17.83 6.12 -12.20
CA GLU A 222 17.64 4.70 -11.91
C GLU A 222 18.39 4.30 -10.63
N SER A 223 19.61 4.81 -10.43
CA SER A 223 20.33 4.58 -9.16
C SER A 223 19.57 5.08 -7.93
N PHE A 224 18.83 6.19 -8.05
CA PHE A 224 18.00 6.71 -6.96
C PHE A 224 16.76 5.85 -6.75
N ARG A 225 16.12 5.36 -7.83
CA ARG A 225 14.99 4.43 -7.74
C ARG A 225 15.40 3.14 -7.02
N GLU A 226 16.50 2.53 -7.42
CA GLU A 226 17.05 1.33 -6.77
C GLU A 226 17.44 1.57 -5.31
N ALA A 227 17.99 2.75 -5.00
CA ALA A 227 18.31 3.13 -3.63
C ALA A 227 17.05 3.22 -2.75
N VAL A 228 15.94 3.75 -3.27
CA VAL A 228 14.66 3.75 -2.56
C VAL A 228 14.16 2.34 -2.33
N ILE A 229 14.11 1.52 -3.37
CA ILE A 229 13.65 0.13 -3.28
C ILE A 229 14.46 -0.62 -2.22
N ARG A 230 15.79 -0.49 -2.26
CA ARG A 230 16.71 -1.11 -1.29
C ARG A 230 16.44 -0.62 0.13
N LEU A 231 16.28 0.69 0.34
CA LEU A 231 16.01 1.25 1.67
C LEU A 231 14.66 0.79 2.23
N MET A 232 13.62 0.77 1.41
CA MET A 232 12.29 0.32 1.80
C MET A 232 12.27 -1.17 2.14
N ARG A 233 13.04 -1.98 1.40
CA ARG A 233 13.26 -3.41 1.71
C ARG A 233 13.96 -3.61 3.06
N VAL A 234 15.03 -2.86 3.33
CA VAL A 234 15.74 -2.89 4.63
C VAL A 234 14.82 -2.50 5.79
N ARG A 235 13.85 -1.60 5.56
CA ARG A 235 12.85 -1.18 6.54
C ARG A 235 11.66 -2.14 6.68
N GLY A 236 11.63 -3.24 5.91
CA GLY A 236 10.53 -4.20 5.88
C GLY A 236 9.23 -3.66 5.26
N LEU A 237 9.29 -2.51 4.57
CA LEU A 237 8.11 -1.91 3.93
C LEU A 237 7.87 -2.46 2.53
N TYR A 238 8.93 -2.89 1.85
CA TYR A 238 8.86 -3.61 0.58
C TYR A 238 9.25 -5.07 0.78
N VAL A 239 8.31 -5.97 0.52
CA VAL A 239 8.47 -7.41 0.72
C VAL A 239 8.12 -8.15 -0.57
N GLU A 240 9.13 -8.81 -1.15
CA GLU A 240 8.98 -9.66 -2.33
C GLU A 240 9.48 -11.05 -1.96
N ALA A 241 8.57 -12.01 -1.91
CA ALA A 241 8.85 -13.44 -1.68
C ALA A 241 9.61 -13.80 -0.37
N PRO A 242 9.47 -15.05 0.13
CA PRO A 242 8.53 -16.08 -0.27
C PRO A 242 7.29 -15.99 0.64
N ILE A 243 6.42 -15.01 0.43
CA ILE A 243 5.09 -15.10 1.05
C ILE A 243 4.32 -16.09 0.19
N GLU A 244 4.28 -17.33 0.65
CA GLU A 244 3.62 -18.41 -0.06
C GLU A 244 2.10 -18.24 0.02
N VAL A 245 1.44 -18.50 -1.10
CA VAL A 245 -0.02 -18.59 -1.16
C VAL A 245 -0.37 -20.08 -1.08
N ASP A 246 -1.00 -20.47 0.02
CA ASP A 246 -1.44 -21.84 0.23
C ASP A 246 -2.71 -22.07 -0.58
N VAL A 247 -2.65 -22.99 -1.56
CA VAL A 247 -3.82 -23.43 -2.32
C VAL A 247 -4.31 -24.79 -1.82
N ILE A 248 -5.51 -24.82 -1.27
CA ILE A 248 -6.15 -26.01 -0.72
C ILE A 248 -7.16 -26.54 -1.75
N GLU A 249 -7.06 -27.82 -2.07
CA GLU A 249 -7.99 -28.53 -2.98
C GLU A 249 -8.14 -27.86 -4.37
N ASP A 250 -7.06 -27.24 -4.87
CA ASP A 250 -7.00 -26.55 -6.18
C ASP A 250 -8.12 -25.52 -6.41
N THR A 251 -8.70 -25.01 -5.32
CA THR A 251 -9.91 -24.18 -5.33
C THR A 251 -9.78 -23.06 -4.33
N LEU A 252 -9.43 -23.35 -3.08
CA LEU A 252 -9.32 -22.35 -2.03
C LEU A 252 -7.89 -21.84 -1.97
N PHE A 253 -7.70 -20.55 -1.76
CA PHE A 253 -6.38 -19.99 -1.48
C PHE A 253 -6.42 -19.14 -0.21
N ALA A 254 -5.29 -19.11 0.49
CA ALA A 254 -5.10 -18.31 1.68
C ALA A 254 -3.67 -17.79 1.74
N THR A 255 -3.50 -16.57 2.27
CA THR A 255 -2.18 -16.02 2.56
C THR A 255 -2.25 -14.98 3.68
N HIS A 256 -1.13 -14.83 4.38
CA HIS A 256 -0.96 -13.88 5.47
C HIS A 256 0.11 -12.87 5.07
N VAL A 257 -0.25 -11.58 5.12
CA VAL A 257 0.69 -10.50 4.86
C VAL A 257 0.91 -9.71 6.13
N ALA A 258 2.13 -9.73 6.64
CA ALA A 258 2.52 -8.95 7.81
C ALA A 258 2.64 -7.47 7.45
N LEU A 259 1.98 -6.63 8.25
CA LEU A 259 2.12 -5.18 8.24
C LEU A 259 3.04 -4.76 9.38
N PRO A 260 4.19 -4.12 9.09
CA PRO A 260 5.14 -3.73 10.12
C PRO A 260 4.64 -2.52 10.93
N ALA A 261 5.24 -2.28 12.09
CA ALA A 261 4.86 -1.19 13.00
C ALA A 261 5.03 0.23 12.40
N ASN A 262 5.85 0.37 11.37
CA ASN A 262 6.23 1.64 10.73
C ASN A 262 5.37 1.99 9.50
N ILE A 263 4.19 1.38 9.35
CA ILE A 263 3.25 1.73 8.28
C ILE A 263 2.64 3.12 8.49
N VAL A 264 2.25 3.74 7.38
CA VAL A 264 1.55 5.02 7.37
C VAL A 264 0.03 4.83 7.33
N GLU A 265 -0.70 5.79 7.87
CA GLU A 265 -2.15 5.86 7.75
C GLU A 265 -2.57 6.20 6.32
N GLY A 266 -3.65 5.57 5.83
CA GLY A 266 -4.12 5.71 4.46
C GLY A 266 -4.89 4.49 3.97
N ASP A 267 -5.25 4.50 2.69
CA ASP A 267 -5.93 3.36 2.06
C ASP A 267 -4.90 2.44 1.41
N TYR A 268 -5.00 1.16 1.74
CA TYR A 268 -4.16 0.11 1.20
C TYR A 268 -4.99 -0.68 0.20
N ILE A 269 -4.44 -0.89 -0.99
CA ILE A 269 -5.12 -1.60 -2.06
C ILE A 269 -4.58 -3.03 -2.08
N ALA A 270 -5.44 -3.99 -1.78
CA ALA A 270 -5.17 -5.40 -1.94
C ALA A 270 -5.71 -5.87 -3.29
N ARG A 271 -4.85 -6.41 -4.14
CA ARG A 271 -5.22 -6.98 -5.44
C ARG A 271 -4.90 -8.46 -5.45
N VAL A 272 -5.86 -9.27 -5.90
CA VAL A 272 -5.71 -10.71 -6.11
C VAL A 272 -5.81 -10.99 -7.60
N PHE A 273 -4.78 -11.59 -8.15
CA PHE A 273 -4.70 -12.00 -9.55
C PHE A 273 -4.87 -13.51 -9.63
N LEU A 274 -5.78 -13.96 -10.49
CA LEU A 274 -5.83 -15.36 -10.95
C LEU A 274 -4.98 -15.47 -12.20
N LEU A 275 -4.10 -16.45 -12.24
CA LEU A 275 -3.25 -16.70 -13.39
C LEU A 275 -3.41 -18.13 -13.90
N ASN A 276 -3.21 -18.26 -15.21
CA ASN A 276 -3.06 -19.53 -15.89
C ASN A 276 -2.03 -19.37 -17.01
N GLU A 277 -1.03 -20.24 -17.07
CA GLU A 277 0.03 -20.22 -18.09
C GLU A 277 0.68 -18.83 -18.26
N GLY A 278 0.97 -18.12 -17.16
CA GLY A 278 1.60 -16.79 -17.21
C GLY A 278 0.66 -15.62 -17.55
N LYS A 279 -0.64 -15.88 -17.73
CA LYS A 279 -1.65 -14.87 -18.10
C LYS A 279 -2.61 -14.58 -16.97
N VAL A 280 -2.94 -13.31 -16.75
CA VAL A 280 -3.98 -12.90 -15.80
C VAL A 280 -5.36 -13.20 -16.38
N LEU A 281 -6.09 -14.12 -15.74
CA LEU A 281 -7.45 -14.48 -16.11
C LEU A 281 -8.47 -13.56 -15.46
N ASP A 282 -8.24 -13.19 -14.19
CA ASP A 282 -9.16 -12.37 -13.41
C ASP A 282 -8.40 -11.54 -12.36
N LEU A 283 -9.00 -10.43 -11.96
CA LEU A 283 -8.47 -9.49 -10.97
C LEU A 283 -9.57 -9.07 -10.01
N HIS A 284 -9.35 -9.34 -8.73
CA HIS A 284 -10.17 -8.81 -7.65
C HIS A 284 -9.40 -7.74 -6.86
N GLU A 285 -10.02 -6.58 -6.65
CA GLU A 285 -9.43 -5.47 -5.90
C GLU A 285 -10.30 -5.14 -4.69
N SER A 286 -9.66 -4.89 -3.55
CA SER A 286 -10.32 -4.48 -2.33
C SER A 286 -9.46 -3.53 -1.51
N ILE A 287 -10.12 -2.60 -0.81
CA ILE A 287 -9.48 -1.53 -0.06
C ILE A 287 -9.45 -1.90 1.42
N VAL A 288 -8.27 -1.85 2.01
CA VAL A 288 -8.03 -1.99 3.44
C VAL A 288 -7.74 -0.60 4.02
N GLY A 289 -8.71 -0.07 4.77
CA GLY A 289 -8.56 1.24 5.40
C GLY A 289 -7.65 1.15 6.62
N VAL A 290 -6.47 1.78 6.56
CA VAL A 290 -5.56 1.91 7.69
C VAL A 290 -5.79 3.25 8.36
N ARG A 291 -6.26 3.24 9.60
CA ARG A 291 -6.63 4.47 10.34
C ARG A 291 -6.15 4.40 11.79
N LYS A 292 -5.85 5.57 12.35
CA LYS A 292 -5.58 5.67 13.79
C LYS A 292 -6.84 5.39 14.61
N VAL A 293 -6.74 4.55 15.63
CA VAL A 293 -7.82 4.30 16.59
C VAL A 293 -7.42 4.79 17.98
N GLY A 294 -8.27 5.60 18.58
CA GLY A 294 -8.06 6.18 19.91
C GLY A 294 -9.05 5.64 20.96
N LEU A 295 -8.82 6.01 22.23
CA LEU A 295 -9.72 5.79 23.38
C LEU A 295 -11.19 6.15 23.06
N GLU A 296 -11.38 7.08 22.14
CA GLU A 296 -12.67 7.54 21.62
C GLU A 296 -13.47 6.43 20.92
N ARG A 297 -12.83 5.52 20.17
CA ARG A 297 -13.53 4.42 19.48
C ARG A 297 -14.04 3.38 20.47
N TRP A 298 -13.26 3.14 21.53
CA TRP A 298 -13.66 2.30 22.65
C TRP A 298 -14.83 2.94 23.42
N LEU A 299 -14.75 4.24 23.71
CA LEU A 299 -15.81 4.94 24.41
C LEU A 299 -17.11 4.99 23.59
N TYR A 300 -16.98 5.18 22.27
CA TYR A 300 -18.08 5.15 21.32
C TYR A 300 -18.74 3.77 21.25
N ALA A 301 -17.94 2.70 21.09
CA ALA A 301 -18.43 1.32 21.09
C ALA A 301 -19.14 1.00 22.42
N LEU A 302 -18.57 1.41 23.55
CA LEU A 302 -19.21 1.28 24.86
C LEU A 302 -20.55 2.00 24.95
N SER A 303 -20.66 3.21 24.43
CA SER A 303 -21.91 3.96 24.46
C SER A 303 -23.02 3.30 23.64
N ARG A 304 -22.67 2.56 22.59
CA ARG A 304 -23.61 1.94 21.64
C ARG A 304 -23.92 0.49 21.97
N GLU A 305 -22.92 -0.28 22.36
CA GLU A 305 -23.03 -1.72 22.64
C GLU A 305 -23.37 -2.00 24.11
N ALA A 306 -22.97 -1.11 25.03
CA ALA A 306 -23.27 -1.23 26.47
C ALA A 306 -23.62 0.12 27.13
N PRO A 307 -24.76 0.75 26.76
CA PRO A 307 -25.09 2.11 27.18
C PRO A 307 -25.13 2.33 28.71
N LEU A 308 -25.59 1.32 29.45
CA LEU A 308 -25.67 1.37 30.92
C LEU A 308 -24.28 1.43 31.56
N ALA A 309 -23.33 0.64 31.06
CA ALA A 309 -21.96 0.62 31.57
C ALA A 309 -21.25 1.96 31.27
N TYR A 310 -21.47 2.52 30.08
CA TYR A 310 -20.96 3.85 29.73
C TYR A 310 -21.50 4.94 30.66
N GLY A 311 -22.80 4.90 31.00
CA GLY A 311 -23.41 5.83 31.94
C GLY A 311 -22.84 5.73 33.36
N LEU A 312 -22.63 4.52 33.87
CA LEU A 312 -22.02 4.32 35.20
C LEU A 312 -20.55 4.76 35.23
N LEU A 313 -19.78 4.48 34.17
CA LEU A 313 -18.41 4.96 34.02
C LEU A 313 -18.36 6.50 34.08
N ALA A 314 -19.25 7.16 33.34
CA ALA A 314 -19.34 8.62 33.33
C ALA A 314 -19.67 9.17 34.73
N LEU A 315 -20.60 8.54 35.45
CA LEU A 315 -20.95 8.94 36.81
C LEU A 315 -19.78 8.77 37.78
N ALA A 316 -19.06 7.66 37.69
CA ALA A 316 -17.89 7.40 38.53
C ALA A 316 -16.77 8.44 38.30
N VAL A 317 -16.49 8.77 37.02
CA VAL A 317 -15.51 9.80 36.66
C VAL A 317 -15.96 11.17 37.17
N ALA A 318 -17.25 11.50 37.08
CA ALA A 318 -17.79 12.76 37.59
C ALA A 318 -17.65 12.89 39.11
N LEU A 319 -17.95 11.82 39.86
CA LEU A 319 -17.78 11.80 41.31
C LEU A 319 -16.32 11.93 41.72
N ALA A 320 -15.41 11.23 41.03
CA ALA A 320 -13.98 11.32 41.28
C ALA A 320 -13.44 12.73 41.02
N ALA A 321 -13.87 13.36 39.91
CA ALA A 321 -13.48 14.71 39.56
C ALA A 321 -14.02 15.76 40.54
N GLY A 322 -15.30 15.64 40.93
CA GLY A 322 -15.93 16.55 41.90
C GLY A 322 -15.28 16.48 43.28
N TRP A 323 -14.97 15.26 43.74
CA TRP A 323 -14.24 15.08 44.99
C TRP A 323 -12.80 15.62 44.91
N GLY A 324 -12.08 15.30 43.82
CA GLY A 324 -10.71 15.78 43.61
C GLY A 324 -10.60 17.30 43.54
N ALA A 325 -11.55 17.98 42.89
CA ALA A 325 -11.59 19.43 42.83
C ALA A 325 -11.84 20.07 44.21
N SER A 326 -12.76 19.50 44.98
CA SER A 326 -13.04 19.95 46.36
C SER A 326 -11.78 19.89 47.22
N GLU A 327 -11.02 18.80 47.11
CA GLU A 327 -9.74 18.63 47.81
C GLU A 327 -8.66 19.61 47.34
N ALA A 328 -8.53 19.82 46.04
CA ALA A 328 -7.58 20.79 45.48
C ALA A 328 -7.87 22.23 45.93
N PHE A 329 -9.14 22.65 45.92
CA PHE A 329 -9.55 23.98 46.41
C PHE A 329 -9.38 24.17 47.91
N ARG A 330 -9.44 23.07 48.68
CA ARG A 330 -9.15 23.07 50.11
C ARG A 330 -7.65 23.20 50.37
N ALA A 331 -6.81 22.58 49.53
CA ALA A 331 -5.36 22.69 49.61
C ALA A 331 -4.86 24.11 49.23
N LEU A 332 -5.50 24.77 48.26
CA LEU A 332 -5.09 26.10 47.77
C LEU A 332 -5.53 27.27 48.66
N ARG A 333 -6.47 27.06 49.58
CA ARG A 333 -6.97 28.06 50.54
C ARG A 333 -6.22 28.09 51.88
N ARG A 334 -5.14 27.32 51.98
CA ARG A 334 -4.18 27.35 53.10
C ARG A 334 -2.91 28.04 52.64
#